data_AF-A0AA88CUA2-F1
#
_entry.id   AF-A0AA88CUA2-F1
#
_cell.length_a   1.000
_cell.length_b   1.000
_cell.length_c   1.000
_cell.angle_alpha   90.00
_cell.angle_beta   90.00
_cell.angle_gamma   90.00
#
_symmetry.space_group_name_H-M   'P 1'
#
loop_
_entity.id
_entity.type
_entity.pdbx_description
1 polymer ?
#
loop_
_entity_poly.entity_id
_entity_poly.type
_entity_poly.pdbx_seq_one_letter_code
_entity_poly.pdbx_strand_id
1 'polypeptide(L)'
;MQKLDGEDARIADYFDVIAGTSTGGLVTAMLTAPNENNRPVFAAKDIKDFYLTHCPKIFPQNDWTIFPRLTMIIKALSGPKYDGKYLHRLVKEKLGNTKLHQTLTNVVIPTFDIKHQHPTIFSSYEVRKNPSLDALLSDICIGTSAAPSYLPAHYFQTTDAEGKLLGEFNLIDGGIAANNPTLVAIGEVTKEIIRGNEGFFPIKPLDYGRFLVISLGTGSPKAEKKYSAPEAAKWGLLSWLTSGGSTPIIDAFSHASADMVDRNLSVVFQALHSEKKYLRIQTRSGFATQAPLILDVL
;
A
#
# COMPACT_ATOMS: atom_id res chain seq x y z
N MET A 1 -2.36 -9.23 -22.09
CA MET A 1 -0.99 -8.70 -22.13
C MET A 1 -0.06 -9.78 -22.67
N GLN A 2 0.42 -10.75 -21.87
CA GLN A 2 1.36 -11.75 -22.39
C GLN A 2 0.85 -12.61 -23.57
N LYS A 3 -0.46 -12.92 -23.59
CA LYS A 3 -1.09 -13.59 -24.75
C LYS A 3 -1.04 -12.77 -26.05
N LEU A 4 -1.00 -11.44 -25.95
CA LEU A 4 -1.03 -10.52 -27.10
C LEU A 4 0.39 -10.08 -27.50
N ASP A 5 1.21 -9.72 -26.52
CA ASP A 5 2.49 -9.01 -26.76
C ASP A 5 3.73 -9.85 -26.37
N GLY A 6 3.53 -11.13 -26.06
CA GLY A 6 4.60 -12.10 -25.76
C GLY A 6 4.88 -12.30 -24.27
N GLU A 7 5.67 -13.35 -23.96
CA GLU A 7 5.96 -13.76 -22.57
C GLU A 7 6.70 -12.70 -21.75
N ASP A 8 7.42 -11.81 -22.42
CA ASP A 8 8.20 -10.74 -21.80
C ASP A 8 7.38 -9.50 -21.43
N ALA A 9 6.11 -9.40 -21.84
CA ALA A 9 5.23 -8.32 -21.44
C ALA A 9 5.04 -8.27 -19.91
N ARG A 10 5.10 -7.08 -19.32
CA ARG A 10 4.96 -6.83 -17.87
C ARG A 10 4.02 -5.66 -17.62
N ILE A 11 3.47 -5.57 -16.41
CA ILE A 11 2.54 -4.48 -16.03
C ILE A 11 3.20 -3.11 -16.20
N ALA A 12 4.47 -2.96 -15.81
CA ALA A 12 5.19 -1.69 -15.93
C ALA A 12 5.31 -1.15 -17.37
N ASP A 13 5.11 -1.97 -18.40
CA ASP A 13 5.21 -1.52 -19.80
C ASP A 13 3.95 -0.77 -20.28
N TYR A 14 2.84 -0.85 -19.54
CA TYR A 14 1.51 -0.37 -19.98
C TYR A 14 0.89 0.67 -19.04
N PHE A 15 1.50 0.88 -17.86
CA PHE A 15 1.02 1.83 -16.87
C PHE A 15 2.07 2.92 -16.66
N ASP A 16 1.69 4.17 -16.94
CA ASP A 16 2.53 5.35 -16.70
C ASP A 16 2.79 5.60 -15.20
N VAL A 17 1.90 5.10 -14.35
CA VAL A 17 2.00 5.17 -12.90
C VAL A 17 1.42 3.91 -12.25
N ILE A 18 2.11 3.39 -11.24
CA ILE A 18 1.62 2.31 -10.39
C ILE A 18 1.65 2.77 -8.94
N ALA A 19 0.50 2.76 -8.27
CA ALA A 19 0.35 3.22 -6.90
C ALA A 19 -0.07 2.09 -5.97
N GLY A 20 0.48 2.06 -4.77
CA GLY A 20 0.19 1.00 -3.82
C GLY A 20 0.42 1.42 -2.38
N THR A 21 -0.48 0.98 -1.50
CA THR A 21 -0.41 1.20 -0.05
C THR A 21 -0.23 -0.14 0.65
N SER A 22 0.63 -0.21 1.67
CA SER A 22 0.87 -1.42 2.46
C SER A 22 1.30 -2.59 1.56
N THR A 23 0.60 -3.72 1.63
CA THR A 23 0.80 -4.86 0.73
C THR A 23 0.75 -4.45 -0.75
N GLY A 24 -0.09 -3.48 -1.12
CA GLY A 24 -0.10 -2.92 -2.47
C GLY A 24 1.20 -2.18 -2.82
N GLY A 25 1.84 -1.51 -1.86
CA GLY A 25 3.14 -0.85 -2.05
C GLY A 25 4.28 -1.85 -2.27
N LEU A 26 4.23 -3.00 -1.56
CA LEU A 26 5.14 -4.13 -1.83
C LEU A 26 4.97 -4.66 -3.26
N VAL A 27 3.72 -4.88 -3.69
CA VAL A 27 3.43 -5.31 -5.07
C VAL A 27 3.90 -4.29 -6.09
N THR A 28 3.65 -3.00 -5.86
CA THR A 28 4.15 -1.91 -6.69
C THR A 28 5.66 -2.00 -6.86
N ALA A 29 6.43 -2.11 -5.77
CA ALA A 29 7.88 -2.20 -5.85
C ALA A 29 8.35 -3.49 -6.57
N MET A 30 7.71 -4.63 -6.32
CA MET A 30 8.05 -5.89 -6.98
C MET A 30 7.83 -5.84 -8.50
N LEU A 31 6.80 -5.12 -8.96
CA LEU A 31 6.45 -4.99 -10.37
C LEU A 31 7.21 -3.88 -11.11
N THR A 32 7.95 -3.02 -10.40
CA THR A 32 8.62 -1.86 -11.01
C THR A 32 10.11 -1.76 -10.70
N ALA A 33 10.63 -2.46 -9.69
CA ALA A 33 12.06 -2.52 -9.46
C ALA A 33 12.75 -3.22 -10.65
N PRO A 34 13.83 -2.66 -11.20
CA PRO A 34 14.58 -3.28 -12.27
C PRO A 34 15.45 -4.43 -11.76
N ASN A 35 15.55 -5.48 -12.56
CA ASN A 35 16.60 -6.50 -12.48
C ASN A 35 17.80 -6.11 -13.37
N GLU A 36 18.80 -7.00 -13.45
CA GLU A 36 20.03 -6.79 -14.23
C GLU A 36 19.79 -6.52 -15.74
N ASN A 37 18.66 -7.00 -16.27
CA ASN A 37 18.27 -6.80 -17.68
C ASN A 37 17.32 -5.60 -17.87
N ASN A 38 17.20 -4.72 -16.87
CA ASN A 38 16.27 -3.59 -16.88
C ASN A 38 14.81 -4.01 -17.12
N ARG A 39 14.40 -5.15 -16.56
CA ARG A 39 13.02 -5.66 -16.54
C ARG A 39 12.54 -5.80 -15.09
N PRO A 40 11.22 -5.79 -14.82
CA PRO A 40 10.69 -5.99 -13.47
C PRO A 40 11.24 -7.25 -12.81
N VAL A 41 11.64 -7.15 -11.53
CA VAL A 41 12.12 -8.31 -10.74
C VAL A 41 11.06 -9.41 -10.68
N PHE A 42 9.77 -9.05 -10.64
CA PHE A 42 8.66 -10.00 -10.62
C PHE A 42 7.70 -9.80 -11.80
N ALA A 43 7.19 -10.90 -12.35
CA ALA A 43 5.97 -10.86 -13.15
C ALA A 43 4.74 -10.90 -12.23
N ALA A 44 3.60 -10.41 -12.73
CA ALA A 44 2.36 -10.40 -11.95
C ALA A 44 1.97 -11.80 -11.43
N LYS A 45 2.15 -12.85 -12.25
CA LYS A 45 1.86 -14.24 -11.86
C LYS A 45 2.67 -14.73 -10.64
N ASP A 46 3.87 -14.18 -10.43
CA ASP A 46 4.76 -14.61 -9.36
C ASP A 46 4.33 -14.06 -7.98
N ILE A 47 3.49 -13.01 -7.97
CA ILE A 47 3.04 -12.32 -6.76
C ILE A 47 2.22 -13.25 -5.85
N LYS A 48 1.38 -14.11 -6.44
CA LYS A 48 0.58 -15.08 -5.69
C LYS A 48 1.48 -16.06 -4.93
N ASP A 49 2.43 -16.68 -5.63
CA ASP A 49 3.32 -17.68 -5.07
C ASP A 49 4.28 -17.07 -4.03
N PHE A 50 4.69 -15.81 -4.25
CA PHE A 50 5.41 -15.02 -3.26
C PHE A 50 4.63 -14.93 -1.95
N TYR A 51 3.37 -14.49 -1.98
CA TYR A 51 2.58 -14.37 -0.75
C TYR A 51 2.28 -15.73 -0.11
N LEU A 52 1.94 -16.76 -0.89
CA LEU A 52 1.73 -18.12 -0.37
C LEU A 52 2.96 -18.65 0.39
N THR A 53 4.15 -18.37 -0.13
CA THR A 53 5.42 -18.84 0.45
C THR A 53 5.85 -18.04 1.68
N HIS A 54 5.62 -16.72 1.66
CA HIS A 54 6.21 -15.81 2.64
C HIS A 54 5.24 -15.36 3.73
N CYS A 55 3.92 -15.27 3.49
CA CYS A 55 2.94 -14.83 4.49
C CYS A 55 3.01 -15.62 5.81
N PRO A 56 3.11 -16.97 5.82
CA PRO A 56 3.20 -17.73 7.08
C PRO A 56 4.45 -17.40 7.90
N LYS A 57 5.52 -16.90 7.26
CA LYS A 57 6.78 -16.52 7.90
C LYS A 57 6.79 -15.06 8.33
N ILE A 58 6.07 -14.19 7.60
CA ILE A 58 5.84 -12.79 7.97
C ILE A 58 4.87 -12.72 9.16
N PHE A 59 3.83 -13.57 9.15
CA PHE A 59 2.76 -13.59 10.14
C PHE A 59 2.61 -15.00 10.77
N PRO A 60 3.62 -15.46 11.53
CA PRO A 60 3.57 -16.77 12.16
C PRO A 60 2.36 -16.89 13.08
N GLN A 61 1.57 -17.95 12.90
CA GLN A 61 0.47 -18.30 13.81
C GLN A 61 1.06 -19.10 14.98
N ASN A 62 0.89 -18.62 16.21
CA ASN A 62 1.28 -19.37 17.39
C ASN A 62 0.09 -20.22 17.85
N ASP A 63 0.13 -21.52 17.56
CA ASP A 63 -0.96 -22.47 17.84
C ASP A 63 -1.10 -22.85 19.33
N TRP A 64 -0.30 -22.25 20.22
CA TRP A 64 -0.22 -22.64 21.62
C TRP A 64 -0.62 -21.48 22.56
N THR A 65 -1.93 -21.21 22.69
CA THR A 65 -2.41 -20.31 23.76
C THR A 65 -3.38 -21.04 24.68
N ILE A 66 -2.82 -21.66 25.72
CA ILE A 66 -3.54 -22.35 26.80
C ILE A 66 -4.42 -21.37 27.62
N PHE A 67 -4.15 -20.05 27.57
CA PHE A 67 -4.99 -19.00 28.19
C PHE A 67 -5.13 -17.74 27.30
N PRO A 68 -6.17 -17.66 26.43
CA PRO A 68 -6.28 -16.62 25.41
C PRO A 68 -6.53 -15.19 25.95
N ARG A 69 -7.23 -15.01 27.09
CA ARG A 69 -7.52 -13.67 27.62
C ARG A 69 -6.32 -12.99 28.29
N LEU A 70 -5.54 -13.73 29.08
CA LEU A 70 -4.37 -13.18 29.77
C LEU A 70 -3.23 -12.88 28.77
N THR A 71 -3.04 -13.77 27.79
CA THR A 71 -2.07 -13.54 26.70
C THR A 71 -2.44 -12.38 25.80
N MET A 72 -3.74 -12.10 25.57
CA MET A 72 -4.20 -10.95 24.80
C MET A 72 -3.91 -9.61 25.50
N ILE A 73 -4.08 -9.54 26.82
CA ILE A 73 -3.74 -8.34 27.61
C ILE A 73 -2.23 -8.09 27.60
N ILE A 74 -1.43 -9.12 27.84
CA ILE A 74 0.04 -9.01 27.82
C ILE A 74 0.51 -8.61 26.41
N LYS A 75 -0.03 -9.23 25.35
CA LYS A 75 0.27 -8.87 23.95
C LYS A 75 -0.13 -7.44 23.58
N ALA A 76 -1.28 -6.96 24.07
CA ALA A 76 -1.72 -5.58 23.88
C ALA A 76 -0.80 -4.56 24.60
N LEU A 77 -0.07 -5.00 25.62
CA LEU A 77 0.91 -4.20 26.37
C LEU A 77 2.36 -4.42 25.89
N SER A 78 2.62 -5.45 25.08
CA SER A 78 3.96 -5.84 24.65
C SER A 78 4.17 -5.62 23.14
N GLY A 79 4.62 -4.42 22.75
CA GLY A 79 5.08 -4.14 21.38
C GLY A 79 4.09 -4.52 20.25
N PRO A 80 4.54 -4.54 18.98
CA PRO A 80 3.72 -4.99 17.86
C PRO A 80 3.52 -6.51 17.89
N LYS A 81 2.42 -6.99 17.28
CA LYS A 81 2.07 -8.43 17.18
C LYS A 81 3.15 -9.26 16.50
N TYR A 82 3.87 -8.69 15.55
CA TYR A 82 4.97 -9.31 14.81
C TYR A 82 6.21 -8.41 14.85
N ASP A 83 7.40 -9.01 14.90
CA ASP A 83 8.66 -8.26 15.05
C ASP A 83 9.17 -7.60 13.75
N GLY A 84 8.57 -7.92 12.61
CA GLY A 84 8.92 -7.40 11.29
C GLY A 84 10.26 -7.90 10.72
N LYS A 85 11.08 -8.63 11.48
CA LYS A 85 12.46 -8.98 11.06
C LYS A 85 12.50 -9.81 9.78
N TYR A 86 11.57 -10.76 9.65
CA TYR A 86 11.48 -11.59 8.45
C TYR A 86 11.11 -10.74 7.22
N LEU A 87 10.10 -9.88 7.35
CA LEU A 87 9.67 -8.97 6.28
C LEU A 87 10.82 -8.04 5.86
N HIS A 88 11.50 -7.40 6.81
CA HIS A 88 12.57 -6.45 6.51
C HIS A 88 13.71 -7.12 5.73
N ARG A 89 14.12 -8.32 6.16
CA ARG A 89 15.15 -9.10 5.45
C ARG A 89 14.69 -9.51 4.05
N LEU A 90 13.46 -10.03 3.92
CA LEU A 90 12.91 -10.47 2.64
C LEU A 90 12.85 -9.32 1.63
N VAL A 91 12.32 -8.16 2.05
CA VAL A 91 12.18 -6.99 1.17
C VAL A 91 13.55 -6.45 0.76
N LYS A 92 14.51 -6.38 1.70
CA LYS A 92 15.91 -5.99 1.39
C LYS A 92 16.61 -6.97 0.45
N GLU A 93 16.37 -8.27 0.61
CA GLU A 93 16.89 -9.31 -0.30
C GLU A 93 16.33 -9.16 -1.71
N LYS A 94 15.01 -8.94 -1.85
CA LYS A 94 14.36 -8.87 -3.16
C LYS A 94 14.59 -7.56 -3.91
N LEU A 95 14.70 -6.44 -3.19
CA LEU A 95 14.84 -5.11 -3.80
C LEU A 95 16.27 -4.58 -3.78
N GLY A 96 17.19 -5.26 -3.07
CA GLY A 96 18.58 -4.86 -2.97
C GLY A 96 18.77 -3.39 -2.57
N ASN A 97 19.62 -2.70 -3.32
CA ASN A 97 19.90 -1.27 -3.12
C ASN A 97 19.11 -0.37 -4.09
N THR A 98 18.06 -0.89 -4.72
CA THR A 98 17.24 -0.13 -5.66
C THR A 98 16.56 1.04 -4.95
N LYS A 99 16.76 2.24 -5.48
CA LYS A 99 16.14 3.49 -5.01
C LYS A 99 14.90 3.84 -5.81
N LEU A 100 14.09 4.76 -5.26
CA LEU A 100 12.83 5.21 -5.84
C LEU A 100 12.97 5.72 -7.28
N HIS A 101 14.01 6.50 -7.61
CA HIS A 101 14.19 7.00 -8.98
C HIS A 101 14.51 5.92 -10.01
N GLN A 102 14.90 4.72 -9.57
CA GLN A 102 15.31 3.61 -10.45
C GLN A 102 14.14 2.73 -10.88
N THR A 103 12.91 3.02 -10.43
CA THR A 103 11.72 2.27 -10.85
C THR A 103 11.48 2.40 -12.36
N LEU A 104 11.07 1.31 -12.99
CA LEU A 104 10.86 1.20 -14.45
C LEU A 104 9.69 2.03 -14.98
N THR A 105 8.77 2.40 -14.10
CA THR A 105 7.70 3.37 -14.35
C THR A 105 7.52 4.22 -13.09
N ASN A 106 6.71 5.27 -13.15
CA ASN A 106 6.48 6.11 -11.99
C ASN A 106 5.71 5.32 -10.92
N VAL A 107 6.11 5.48 -9.66
CA VAL A 107 5.38 4.88 -8.54
C VAL A 107 4.91 5.92 -7.55
N VAL A 108 3.83 5.61 -6.85
CA VAL A 108 3.28 6.42 -5.76
C VAL A 108 2.97 5.52 -4.58
N ILE A 109 3.76 5.63 -3.51
CA ILE A 109 3.64 4.78 -2.32
C ILE A 109 3.45 5.68 -1.09
N PRO A 110 2.22 5.77 -0.55
CA PRO A 110 1.95 6.52 0.68
C PRO A 110 2.53 5.85 1.93
N THR A 111 2.98 6.67 2.88
CA THR A 111 3.28 6.32 4.26
C THR A 111 2.76 7.43 5.19
N PHE A 112 2.81 7.23 6.50
CA PHE A 112 2.52 8.28 7.47
C PHE A 112 3.70 8.48 8.42
N ASP A 113 4.22 9.71 8.52
CA ASP A 113 5.34 10.02 9.42
C ASP A 113 4.82 10.44 10.79
N ILE A 114 5.13 9.65 11.82
CA ILE A 114 4.63 9.87 13.18
C ILE A 114 5.39 10.97 13.93
N LYS A 115 6.59 11.34 13.48
CA LYS A 115 7.35 12.45 14.09
C LYS A 115 6.79 13.78 13.60
N HIS A 116 6.46 13.87 12.32
CA HIS A 116 5.91 15.07 11.70
C HIS A 116 4.37 15.13 11.71
N GLN A 117 3.68 14.03 12.02
CA GLN A 117 2.21 13.92 12.03
C GLN A 117 1.57 14.25 10.67
N HIS A 118 2.24 13.88 9.58
CA HIS A 118 1.79 14.14 8.21
C HIS A 118 2.04 12.94 7.29
N PRO A 119 1.22 12.76 6.23
CA PRO A 119 1.52 11.80 5.18
C PRO A 119 2.86 12.12 4.50
N THR A 120 3.65 11.09 4.25
CA THR A 120 4.81 11.16 3.36
C THR A 120 4.50 10.33 2.14
N ILE A 121 4.49 10.95 0.96
CA ILE A 121 4.18 10.26 -0.30
C ILE A 121 5.49 10.05 -1.04
N PHE A 122 5.94 8.81 -1.14
CA PHE A 122 7.09 8.45 -1.97
C PHE A 122 6.62 8.34 -3.42
N SER A 123 6.87 9.41 -4.17
CA SER A 123 6.47 9.58 -5.56
C SER A 123 7.70 9.77 -6.44
N SER A 124 7.87 8.94 -7.48
CA SER A 124 9.00 9.10 -8.43
C SER A 124 9.00 10.48 -9.09
N TYR A 125 7.83 11.12 -9.24
CA TYR A 125 7.69 12.46 -9.79
C TYR A 125 8.33 13.55 -8.92
N GLU A 126 8.32 13.37 -7.60
CA GLU A 126 8.78 14.39 -6.65
C GLU A 126 10.29 14.29 -6.36
N VAL A 127 10.95 13.18 -6.72
CA VAL A 127 12.38 12.95 -6.42
C VAL A 127 13.27 14.07 -6.97
N ARG A 128 13.02 14.56 -8.19
CA ARG A 128 13.83 15.64 -8.78
C ARG A 128 13.75 16.95 -7.98
N LYS A 129 12.63 17.21 -7.31
CA LYS A 129 12.38 18.44 -6.55
C LYS A 129 12.77 18.29 -5.08
N ASN A 130 12.57 17.09 -4.55
CA ASN A 130 12.90 16.75 -3.19
C ASN A 130 13.76 15.46 -3.17
N PRO A 131 15.09 15.59 -3.31
CA PRO A 131 16.00 14.45 -3.32
C PRO A 131 15.95 13.59 -2.05
N SER A 132 15.43 14.12 -0.93
CA SER A 132 15.22 13.32 0.29
C SER A 132 14.24 12.17 0.11
N LEU A 133 13.36 12.23 -0.89
CA LEU A 133 12.42 11.15 -1.20
C LEU A 133 13.06 10.00 -1.97
N ASP A 134 14.29 10.14 -2.46
CA ASP A 134 15.03 9.10 -3.18
C ASP A 134 15.62 8.03 -2.24
N ALA A 135 14.74 7.43 -1.45
CA ALA A 135 15.05 6.38 -0.50
C ALA A 135 15.15 5.01 -1.19
N LEU A 136 15.72 4.04 -0.46
CA LEU A 136 15.68 2.64 -0.87
C LEU A 136 14.21 2.18 -0.96
N LEU A 137 13.85 1.50 -2.04
CA LEU A 137 12.51 0.91 -2.19
C LEU A 137 12.18 -0.03 -1.04
N SER A 138 13.19 -0.70 -0.47
CA SER A 138 13.02 -1.57 0.68
C SER A 138 12.57 -0.82 1.94
N ASP A 139 13.16 0.34 2.22
CA ASP A 139 12.73 1.18 3.34
C ASP A 139 11.32 1.75 3.14
N ILE A 140 11.00 2.18 1.92
CA ILE A 140 9.66 2.64 1.54
C ILE A 140 8.62 1.52 1.72
N CYS A 141 8.93 0.32 1.25
CA CYS A 141 8.08 -0.88 1.36
C CYS A 141 7.83 -1.30 2.81
N ILE A 142 8.87 -1.26 3.64
CA ILE A 142 8.75 -1.56 5.07
C ILE A 142 7.87 -0.49 5.73
N GLY A 143 8.14 0.79 5.48
CA GLY A 143 7.36 1.90 6.03
C GLY A 143 5.89 1.85 5.66
N THR A 144 5.56 1.66 4.38
CA THR A 144 4.15 1.60 3.93
C THR A 144 3.40 0.40 4.48
N SER A 145 4.10 -0.67 4.88
CA SER A 145 3.49 -1.90 5.42
C SER A 145 3.46 -1.95 6.96
N ALA A 146 4.03 -0.96 7.65
CA ALA A 146 4.21 -0.95 9.10
C ALA A 146 2.91 -0.64 9.86
N ALA A 147 1.91 -1.53 9.76
CA ALA A 147 0.58 -1.31 10.31
C ALA A 147 0.62 -1.23 11.85
N PRO A 148 0.09 -0.15 12.47
CA PRO A 148 0.08 0.00 13.91
C PRO A 148 -0.55 -1.22 14.60
N SER A 149 0.02 -1.64 15.73
CA SER A 149 -0.27 -2.88 16.48
C SER A 149 0.14 -4.20 15.79
N TYR A 150 0.42 -4.21 14.48
CA TYR A 150 0.82 -5.41 13.75
C TYR A 150 2.33 -5.50 13.54
N LEU A 151 2.94 -4.43 13.01
CA LEU A 151 4.36 -4.35 12.67
C LEU A 151 5.00 -3.12 13.34
N PRO A 152 6.31 -3.16 13.63
CA PRO A 152 7.01 -2.01 14.20
C PRO A 152 7.06 -0.85 13.21
N ALA A 153 7.04 0.38 13.72
CA ALA A 153 7.35 1.57 12.93
C ALA A 153 8.77 1.45 12.34
N HIS A 154 8.99 2.07 11.18
CA HIS A 154 10.24 2.00 10.46
C HIS A 154 10.96 3.34 10.45
N TYR A 155 12.24 3.32 10.78
CA TYR A 155 13.09 4.49 10.80
C TYR A 155 14.24 4.33 9.80
N PHE A 156 14.49 5.37 9.02
CA PHE A 156 15.68 5.50 8.19
C PHE A 156 15.96 6.97 7.87
N GLN A 157 17.13 7.19 7.28
CA GLN A 157 17.58 8.48 6.81
C GLN A 157 18.04 8.36 5.36
N THR A 158 17.88 9.45 4.61
CA THR A 158 18.47 9.60 3.27
C THR A 158 19.57 10.64 3.33
N THR A 159 20.68 10.38 2.64
CA THR A 159 21.82 11.29 2.55
C THR A 159 22.17 11.57 1.09
N ASP A 160 22.87 12.68 0.83
CA ASP A 160 23.52 12.93 -0.46
C ASP A 160 24.81 12.10 -0.62
N ALA A 161 25.51 12.31 -1.73
CA ALA A 161 26.74 11.60 -2.06
C ALA A 161 27.89 11.90 -1.09
N GLU A 162 27.86 13.09 -0.47
CA GLU A 162 28.81 13.56 0.52
C GLU A 162 28.45 13.11 1.95
N GLY A 163 27.32 12.40 2.12
CA GLY A 163 26.86 11.86 3.39
C GLY A 163 26.09 12.86 4.26
N LYS A 164 25.73 14.03 3.74
CA LYS A 164 24.89 15.00 4.44
C LYS A 164 23.44 14.52 4.44
N LEU A 165 22.81 14.64 5.61
CA LEU A 165 21.40 14.29 5.81
C LEU A 165 20.48 15.14 4.92
N LEU A 166 19.70 14.47 4.07
CA LEU A 166 18.65 15.07 3.25
C LEU A 166 17.27 14.94 3.89
N GLY A 167 17.02 13.83 4.59
CA GLY A 167 15.71 13.52 5.16
C GLY A 167 15.79 12.45 6.24
N GLU A 168 14.91 12.57 7.22
CA GLU A 168 14.72 11.62 8.31
C GLU A 168 13.26 11.19 8.35
N PHE A 169 13.01 9.88 8.39
CA PHE A 169 11.69 9.31 8.21
C PHE A 169 11.35 8.40 9.37
N ASN A 170 10.19 8.62 9.99
CA ASN A 170 9.66 7.84 11.12
C ASN A 170 8.29 7.28 10.72
N LEU A 171 8.28 6.21 9.95
CA LEU A 171 7.12 5.82 9.16
C LEU A 171 6.29 4.71 9.78
N ILE A 172 4.98 4.82 9.61
CA ILE A 172 4.00 3.75 9.76
C ILE A 172 3.19 3.59 8.46
N ASP A 173 2.34 2.56 8.45
CA ASP A 173 1.58 2.13 7.28
C ASP A 173 0.84 3.26 6.56
N GLY A 174 0.92 3.24 5.23
CA GLY A 174 0.28 4.24 4.37
C GLY A 174 -1.23 4.22 4.44
N GLY A 175 -1.85 3.15 4.92
CA GLY A 175 -3.29 3.01 5.11
C GLY A 175 -3.87 4.03 6.09
N ILE A 176 -3.05 4.55 7.00
CA ILE A 176 -3.41 5.67 7.87
C ILE A 176 -3.65 6.96 7.07
N ALA A 177 -2.88 7.17 6.00
CA ALA A 177 -3.00 8.33 5.13
C ALA A 177 -3.97 8.09 3.95
N ALA A 178 -3.78 6.99 3.23
CA ALA A 178 -4.48 6.66 1.99
C ALA A 178 -4.56 5.14 1.78
N ASN A 179 -5.56 4.50 2.39
CA ASN A 179 -5.80 3.07 2.19
C ASN A 179 -6.22 2.72 0.75
N ASN A 180 -6.77 3.69 0.03
CA ASN A 180 -6.95 3.64 -1.41
C ASN A 180 -6.12 4.76 -2.06
N PRO A 181 -4.93 4.47 -2.61
CA PRO A 181 -4.02 5.50 -3.12
C PRO A 181 -4.45 6.08 -4.48
N THR A 182 -5.60 5.68 -5.03
CA THR A 182 -6.04 6.10 -6.37
C THR A 182 -6.09 7.62 -6.51
N LEU A 183 -6.70 8.32 -5.55
CA LEU A 183 -6.79 9.79 -5.60
C LEU A 183 -5.43 10.45 -5.39
N VAL A 184 -4.55 9.85 -4.58
CA VAL A 184 -3.16 10.33 -4.39
C VAL A 184 -2.40 10.24 -5.71
N ALA A 185 -2.50 9.10 -6.41
CA ALA A 185 -1.85 8.89 -7.70
C ALA A 185 -2.33 9.87 -8.77
N ILE A 186 -3.65 10.08 -8.87
CA ILE A 186 -4.21 11.09 -9.79
C ILE A 186 -3.69 12.48 -9.44
N GLY A 187 -3.60 12.81 -8.15
CA GLY A 187 -3.04 14.07 -7.66
C GLY A 187 -1.59 14.28 -8.09
N GLU A 188 -0.73 13.26 -7.94
CA GLU A 188 0.68 13.31 -8.36
C GLU A 188 0.82 13.51 -9.87
N VAL A 189 0.07 12.77 -10.68
CA VAL A 189 0.06 12.97 -12.15
C VAL A 189 -0.46 14.36 -12.51
N THR A 190 -1.51 14.84 -11.84
CA THR A 190 -2.08 16.16 -12.07
C THR A 190 -1.09 17.27 -11.74
N LYS A 191 -0.29 17.13 -10.67
CA LYS A 191 0.79 18.08 -10.37
C LYS A 191 1.77 18.19 -11.53
N GLU A 192 2.17 17.08 -12.13
CA GLU A 192 3.09 17.08 -13.27
C GLU A 192 2.48 17.70 -14.53
N ILE A 193 1.19 17.47 -14.79
CA ILE A 193 0.46 18.13 -15.87
C ILE A 193 0.44 19.66 -15.65
N ILE A 194 0.11 20.12 -14.43
CA ILE A 194 0.11 21.55 -14.08
C ILE A 194 1.50 22.17 -14.26
N ARG A 195 2.55 21.42 -13.96
CA ARG A 195 3.95 21.85 -14.10
C ARG A 195 4.43 21.88 -15.55
N GLY A 196 3.65 21.39 -16.51
CA GLY A 196 4.00 21.36 -17.93
C GLY A 196 5.06 20.32 -18.28
N ASN A 197 5.10 19.19 -17.58
CA ASN A 197 6.02 18.10 -17.91
C ASN A 197 5.70 17.52 -19.31
N GLU A 198 6.68 17.55 -20.22
CA GLU A 198 6.56 17.11 -21.62
C GLU A 198 6.19 15.62 -21.78
N GLY A 199 6.44 14.81 -20.75
CA GLY A 199 6.03 13.40 -20.72
C GLY A 199 4.51 13.20 -20.64
N PHE A 200 3.75 14.26 -20.33
CA PHE A 200 2.30 14.26 -20.39
C PHE A 200 1.83 15.16 -21.53
N PHE A 201 0.84 14.69 -22.30
CA PHE A 201 0.18 15.53 -23.28
C PHE A 201 -0.37 16.80 -22.60
N PRO A 202 -0.33 17.97 -23.27
CA PRO A 202 -0.88 19.20 -22.71
C PRO A 202 -2.39 19.03 -22.49
N ILE A 203 -2.78 18.88 -21.23
CA ILE A 203 -4.14 18.59 -20.81
C ILE A 203 -4.58 19.68 -19.84
N LYS A 204 -5.88 20.04 -19.86
CA LYS A 204 -6.44 20.90 -18.82
C LYS A 204 -6.32 20.17 -17.48
N PRO A 205 -5.77 20.75 -16.40
CA PRO A 205 -5.52 20.08 -15.12
C PRO A 205 -6.68 19.32 -14.44
N LEU A 206 -7.91 19.45 -14.94
CA LEU A 206 -9.12 18.79 -14.44
C LEU A 206 -9.83 17.94 -15.51
N ASP A 207 -9.19 17.64 -16.63
CA ASP A 207 -9.73 16.74 -17.64
C ASP A 207 -9.44 15.28 -17.26
N TYR A 208 -10.25 14.77 -16.31
CA TYR A 208 -10.22 13.34 -15.92
C TYR A 208 -10.55 12.41 -17.09
N GLY A 209 -11.08 12.96 -18.21
CA GLY A 209 -11.42 12.20 -19.40
C GLY A 209 -10.22 11.55 -20.09
N ARG A 210 -8.98 11.84 -19.72
CA ARG A 210 -7.82 11.11 -20.27
C ARG A 210 -7.15 10.16 -19.30
N PHE A 211 -7.58 10.11 -18.04
CA PHE A 211 -7.11 9.10 -17.10
C PHE A 211 -7.83 7.78 -17.38
N LEU A 212 -7.07 6.71 -17.59
CA LEU A 212 -7.56 5.34 -17.51
C LEU A 212 -7.04 4.73 -16.20
N VAL A 213 -7.96 4.42 -15.30
CA VAL A 213 -7.64 4.04 -13.93
C VAL A 213 -8.21 2.65 -13.66
N ILE A 214 -7.31 1.73 -13.29
CA ILE A 214 -7.67 0.43 -12.73
C ILE A 214 -7.31 0.46 -11.24
N SER A 215 -8.32 0.37 -10.39
CA SER A 215 -8.17 0.40 -8.94
C SER A 215 -8.51 -0.98 -8.39
N LEU A 216 -7.52 -1.65 -7.79
CA LEU A 216 -7.70 -2.97 -7.19
C LEU A 216 -7.81 -2.81 -5.67
N GLY A 217 -8.67 -3.60 -5.03
CA GLY A 217 -8.68 -3.70 -3.57
C GLY A 217 -8.64 -5.12 -3.07
N THR A 218 -8.23 -5.26 -1.81
CA THR A 218 -7.89 -6.54 -1.16
C THR A 218 -9.11 -7.28 -0.63
N GLY A 219 -10.28 -7.03 -1.20
CA GLY A 219 -11.55 -7.52 -0.72
C GLY A 219 -12.09 -6.74 0.49
N SER A 220 -13.40 -6.79 0.67
CA SER A 220 -14.08 -6.30 1.87
C SER A 220 -14.78 -7.47 2.54
N PRO A 221 -14.84 -7.50 3.89
CA PRO A 221 -15.70 -8.46 4.57
C PRO A 221 -17.10 -8.34 3.98
N LYS A 222 -17.77 -9.47 3.72
CA LYS A 222 -19.22 -9.43 3.50
C LYS A 222 -19.82 -8.62 4.64
N ALA A 223 -20.88 -7.87 4.35
CA ALA A 223 -21.67 -7.13 5.34
C ALA A 223 -22.43 -8.09 6.30
N GLU A 224 -21.75 -9.09 6.85
CA GLU A 224 -22.10 -9.59 8.16
C GLU A 224 -21.95 -8.41 9.11
N LYS A 225 -22.99 -8.19 9.90
CA LYS A 225 -23.08 -7.12 10.90
C LYS A 225 -22.01 -7.36 11.97
N LYS A 226 -20.73 -7.13 11.63
CA LYS A 226 -19.55 -7.53 12.42
C LYS A 226 -19.66 -7.00 13.83
N TYR A 227 -20.17 -5.78 13.96
CA TYR A 227 -20.46 -5.11 15.22
C TYR A 227 -21.80 -4.37 15.14
N SER A 228 -22.44 -4.19 16.28
CA SER A 228 -23.66 -3.38 16.41
C SER A 228 -23.45 -2.16 17.32
N ALA A 229 -24.19 -1.08 17.10
CA ALA A 229 -24.09 0.10 17.96
C ALA A 229 -24.41 -0.19 19.44
N PRO A 230 -25.43 -1.01 19.80
CA PRO A 230 -25.67 -1.37 21.20
C PRO A 230 -24.52 -2.16 21.85
N GLU A 231 -23.80 -2.97 21.07
CA GLU A 231 -22.61 -3.67 21.53
C GLU A 231 -21.44 -2.69 21.74
N ALA A 232 -21.16 -1.85 20.73
CA ALA A 232 -20.08 -0.87 20.75
C ALA A 232 -20.29 0.25 21.79
N ALA A 233 -21.54 0.54 22.18
CA ALA A 233 -21.85 1.49 23.25
C ALA A 233 -21.26 1.08 24.61
N LYS A 234 -20.92 -0.20 24.79
CA LYS A 234 -20.29 -0.73 26.00
C LYS A 234 -18.77 -0.89 25.86
N TRP A 235 -18.20 -0.53 24.72
CA TRP A 235 -16.78 -0.72 24.45
C TRP A 235 -15.92 0.33 25.15
N GLY A 236 -14.91 -0.13 25.88
CA GLY A 236 -13.78 0.69 26.30
C GLY A 236 -12.63 0.67 25.29
N LEU A 237 -11.51 1.31 25.63
CA LEU A 237 -10.32 1.39 24.78
C LEU A 237 -9.86 0.01 24.26
N LEU A 238 -9.80 -1.00 25.14
CA LEU A 238 -9.35 -2.34 24.77
C LEU A 238 -10.27 -3.00 23.73
N SER A 239 -11.59 -2.84 23.87
CA SER A 239 -12.56 -3.39 22.92
C SER A 239 -12.43 -2.75 21.54
N TRP A 240 -12.25 -1.43 21.48
CA TRP A 240 -11.98 -0.73 20.22
C TRP A 240 -10.69 -1.17 19.53
N LEU A 241 -9.71 -1.66 20.30
CA LEU A 241 -8.41 -2.11 19.78
C LEU A 241 -8.32 -3.61 19.47
N THR A 242 -9.15 -4.45 20.10
CA THR A 242 -8.96 -5.92 20.07
C THR A 242 -10.24 -6.76 19.90
N SER A 243 -11.41 -6.15 19.68
CA SER A 243 -12.66 -6.91 19.55
C SER A 243 -12.68 -7.82 18.32
N GLY A 244 -13.26 -9.02 18.48
CA GLY A 244 -13.45 -9.98 17.39
C GLY A 244 -12.17 -10.51 16.75
N GLY A 245 -11.02 -10.42 17.43
CA GLY A 245 -9.72 -10.80 16.86
C GLY A 245 -9.19 -9.82 15.80
N SER A 246 -9.78 -8.63 15.74
CA SER A 246 -9.41 -7.54 14.83
C SER A 246 -9.22 -6.24 15.61
N THR A 247 -8.96 -5.14 14.91
CA THR A 247 -8.80 -3.81 15.52
C THR A 247 -9.91 -2.90 14.98
N PRO A 248 -11.13 -2.94 15.58
CA PRO A 248 -12.32 -2.28 15.02
C PRO A 248 -12.13 -0.84 14.58
N ILE A 249 -11.38 -0.04 15.35
CA ILE A 249 -11.15 1.37 15.02
C ILE A 249 -10.28 1.52 13.75
N ILE A 250 -9.24 0.71 13.60
CA ILE A 250 -8.37 0.72 12.41
C ILE A 250 -9.15 0.20 11.20
N ASP A 251 -9.92 -0.88 11.36
CA ASP A 251 -10.79 -1.42 10.31
C ASP A 251 -11.77 -0.34 9.81
N ALA A 252 -12.42 0.38 10.74
CA ALA A 252 -13.40 1.41 10.42
C ALA A 252 -12.78 2.57 9.63
N PHE A 253 -11.64 3.12 10.09
CA PHE A 253 -10.94 4.18 9.36
C PHE A 253 -10.43 3.72 7.99
N SER A 254 -9.90 2.49 7.91
CA SER A 254 -9.37 1.92 6.68
C SER A 254 -10.47 1.71 5.63
N HIS A 255 -11.61 1.15 6.04
CA HIS A 255 -12.78 0.99 5.17
C HIS A 255 -13.36 2.33 4.74
N ALA A 256 -13.55 3.26 5.68
CA ALA A 256 -14.06 4.60 5.36
C ALA A 256 -13.16 5.33 4.37
N SER A 257 -11.84 5.28 4.57
CA SER A 257 -10.85 5.87 3.66
C SER A 257 -10.98 5.30 2.24
N ALA A 258 -11.06 3.97 2.11
CA ALA A 258 -11.15 3.32 0.80
C ALA A 258 -12.48 3.60 0.09
N ASP A 259 -13.60 3.51 0.81
CA ASP A 259 -14.96 3.72 0.29
C ASP A 259 -15.17 5.16 -0.16
N MET A 260 -14.66 6.14 0.59
CA MET A 260 -14.79 7.55 0.24
C MET A 260 -14.04 7.90 -1.05
N VAL A 261 -12.85 7.33 -1.26
CA VAL A 261 -12.12 7.53 -2.53
C VAL A 261 -12.89 6.95 -3.71
N ASP A 262 -13.41 5.73 -3.59
CA ASP A 262 -14.17 5.06 -4.65
C ASP A 262 -15.47 5.83 -5.00
N ARG A 263 -16.23 6.25 -3.97
CA ARG A 263 -17.46 7.05 -4.17
C ARG A 263 -17.17 8.37 -4.83
N ASN A 264 -16.16 9.10 -4.36
CA ASN A 264 -15.84 10.42 -4.90
C ASN A 264 -15.35 10.32 -6.35
N LEU A 265 -14.47 9.36 -6.66
CA LEU A 265 -13.98 9.16 -8.02
C LEU A 265 -15.09 8.68 -8.96
N SER A 266 -15.96 7.78 -8.51
CA SER A 266 -17.12 7.35 -9.31
C SER A 266 -17.99 8.53 -9.73
N VAL A 267 -18.28 9.46 -8.79
CA VAL A 267 -19.05 10.69 -9.08
C VAL A 267 -18.31 11.60 -10.05
N VAL A 268 -17.00 11.84 -9.84
CA VAL A 268 -16.19 12.71 -10.70
C VAL A 268 -16.10 12.16 -12.13
N PHE A 269 -15.79 10.87 -12.30
CA PHE A 269 -15.69 10.25 -13.61
C PHE A 269 -17.06 10.20 -14.32
N GLN A 270 -18.16 9.99 -13.58
CA GLN A 270 -19.51 10.07 -14.15
C GLN A 270 -19.89 11.49 -14.57
N ALA A 271 -19.58 12.51 -13.76
CA ALA A 271 -19.86 13.91 -14.08
C ALA A 271 -19.10 14.40 -15.32
N LEU A 272 -17.97 13.75 -15.64
CA LEU A 272 -17.13 14.04 -16.80
C LEU A 272 -17.35 13.03 -17.95
N HIS A 273 -18.47 12.29 -17.95
CA HIS A 273 -18.86 11.32 -18.99
C HIS A 273 -17.74 10.32 -19.34
N SER A 274 -17.01 9.87 -18.32
CA SER A 274 -15.82 9.04 -18.41
C SER A 274 -15.88 7.83 -17.49
N GLU A 275 -17.09 7.40 -17.09
CA GLU A 275 -17.29 6.30 -16.14
C GLU A 275 -16.60 4.99 -16.57
N LYS A 276 -16.50 4.72 -17.87
CA LYS A 276 -15.80 3.54 -18.41
C LYS A 276 -14.28 3.56 -18.23
N LYS A 277 -13.72 4.72 -17.85
CA LYS A 277 -12.28 4.91 -17.65
C LYS A 277 -11.85 4.74 -16.19
N TYR A 278 -12.80 4.54 -15.27
CA TYR A 278 -12.53 4.15 -13.89
C TYR A 278 -13.07 2.75 -13.63
N LEU A 279 -12.17 1.77 -13.51
CA LEU A 279 -12.51 0.39 -13.19
C LEU A 279 -12.04 0.05 -11.76
N ARG A 280 -12.99 -0.06 -10.83
CA ARG A 280 -12.74 -0.58 -9.49
C ARG A 280 -13.02 -2.09 -9.45
N ILE A 281 -12.02 -2.88 -9.10
CA ILE A 281 -12.15 -4.32 -8.86
C ILE A 281 -12.02 -4.57 -7.36
N GLN A 282 -13.13 -4.98 -6.74
CA GLN A 282 -13.22 -5.21 -5.30
C GLN A 282 -14.04 -6.48 -5.05
N THR A 283 -13.43 -7.49 -4.45
CA THR A 283 -14.12 -8.75 -4.09
C THR A 283 -14.91 -8.58 -2.80
N ARG A 284 -16.11 -9.19 -2.72
CA ARG A 284 -16.85 -9.37 -1.46
C ARG A 284 -16.67 -10.82 -1.02
N SER A 285 -15.85 -11.08 0.00
CA SER A 285 -15.49 -12.45 0.39
C SER A 285 -16.66 -13.19 1.08
N GLY A 286 -16.82 -14.47 0.76
CA GLY A 286 -17.86 -15.38 1.29
C GLY A 286 -17.37 -16.42 2.29
N PHE A 287 -16.11 -16.36 2.72
CA PHE A 287 -15.51 -17.34 3.63
C PHE A 287 -14.95 -16.65 4.87
N ALA A 288 -15.58 -16.95 6.02
CA ALA A 288 -15.02 -16.71 7.32
C ALA A 288 -13.89 -17.72 7.55
N THR A 289 -12.67 -17.36 7.18
CA THR A 289 -11.47 -18.06 7.67
C THR A 289 -10.54 -17.03 8.28
N GLN A 290 -10.17 -17.25 9.54
CA GLN A 290 -9.12 -16.52 10.25
C GLN A 290 -7.77 -16.82 9.58
N ALA A 291 -7.49 -16.17 8.45
CA ALA A 291 -6.20 -16.11 7.79
C ALA A 291 -6.21 -14.86 6.87
N PRO A 292 -5.12 -14.07 6.80
CA PRO A 292 -5.10 -12.89 5.94
C PRO A 292 -5.32 -13.31 4.48
N LEU A 293 -6.32 -12.69 3.85
CA LEU A 293 -6.79 -12.98 2.50
C LEU A 293 -5.62 -13.06 1.52
N ILE A 294 -5.33 -14.28 1.07
CA ILE A 294 -4.50 -14.55 -0.09
C ILE A 294 -5.28 -14.08 -1.32
N LEU A 295 -4.58 -13.34 -2.19
CA LEU A 295 -5.03 -12.85 -3.48
C LEU A 295 -5.75 -13.95 -4.28
N ASP A 296 -7.08 -13.90 -4.32
CA ASP A 296 -7.86 -14.40 -5.46
C ASP A 296 -8.18 -13.18 -6.33
N VAL A 297 -7.24 -12.81 -7.22
CA VAL A 297 -7.41 -12.25 -8.58
C VAL A 297 -5.99 -11.87 -9.06
N LEU A 298 -5.31 -12.84 -9.68
CA LEU A 298 -4.39 -12.70 -10.80
C LEU A 298 -4.44 -13.99 -11.61
#